data_AF-A0A0S7Z0P2-F1
#
_entry.id   AF-A0A0S7Z0P2-F1
#
_cell.length_a   1.000
_cell.length_b   1.000
_cell.length_c   1.000
_cell.angle_alpha   90.00
_cell.angle_beta   90.00
_cell.angle_gamma   90.00
#
_symmetry.space_group_name_H-M   'P 1'
#
loop_
_entity.id
_entity.type
_entity.pdbx_description
1 polymer ?
#
loop_
_entity_poly.entity_id
_entity_poly.type
_entity_poly.pdbx_seq_one_letter_code
_entity_poly.pdbx_strand_id
1 'polypeptide(L)'
;GSWSAFRNAGWVLYGVSGTFANAVLALGGWIVFRRSVGTRATAALVGWAFFAVNAWIATMYLIASPTFGFGDWMAVLDRFAARGPVRASAAITGLFIAGLLWQETGTSLARLVGNGSVEDRTRRAAVLTKVIWLASGVIAIAGGLYAPAGWARGAAIGMGTTLGSTWPILLAARRVGEKPVPGTPLEIPRSPGVIVAGAIAASGFIALLGPGLRID
;
A
#
# COMPACT_ATOMS: atom_id res chain seq x y z
N GLY A 1 11.92 23.52 -17.24
CA GLY A 1 11.59 23.99 -15.89
C GLY A 1 12.87 24.13 -15.09
N SER A 2 13.04 25.18 -14.31
CA SER A 2 14.28 25.40 -13.56
C SER A 2 14.30 24.56 -12.28
N TRP A 3 15.29 23.66 -12.16
CA TRP A 3 15.58 22.92 -10.93
C TRP A 3 16.06 23.83 -9.78
N SER A 4 16.31 25.12 -10.05
CA SER A 4 16.66 26.11 -9.02
C SER A 4 15.56 26.32 -7.97
N ALA A 5 14.30 25.96 -8.28
CA ALA A 5 13.18 25.98 -7.33
C ALA A 5 13.31 24.92 -6.21
N PHE A 6 14.18 23.92 -6.39
CA PHE A 6 14.43 22.83 -5.44
C PHE A 6 15.60 23.13 -4.48
N ARG A 7 16.04 24.40 -4.37
CA ARG A 7 17.15 24.80 -3.47
C ARG A 7 16.95 24.38 -2.00
N ASN A 8 15.71 24.17 -1.57
CA ASN A 8 15.41 23.53 -0.28
C ASN A 8 15.02 22.05 -0.49
N ALA A 9 16.03 21.19 -0.63
CA ALA A 9 15.86 19.75 -0.76
C ALA A 9 14.97 19.14 0.36
N GLY A 10 15.00 19.74 1.57
CA GLY A 10 14.18 19.30 2.71
C GLY A 10 12.67 19.34 2.48
N TRP A 11 12.16 20.33 1.75
CA TRP A 11 10.72 20.44 1.46
C TRP A 11 10.24 19.40 0.44
N VAL A 12 11.11 19.07 -0.52
CA VAL A 12 10.82 18.08 -1.56
C VAL A 12 10.89 16.69 -0.96
N LEU A 13 11.89 16.44 -0.10
CA LEU A 13 11.98 15.24 0.72
C LEU A 13 10.75 15.07 1.60
N TYR A 14 10.27 16.11 2.27
CA TYR A 14 9.02 16.07 3.04
C TYR A 14 7.83 15.68 2.14
N GLY A 15 7.67 16.37 1.00
CA GLY A 15 6.54 16.18 0.09
C GLY A 15 6.44 14.80 -0.57
N VAL A 16 7.55 14.07 -0.69
CA VAL A 16 7.58 12.72 -1.28
C VAL A 16 7.88 11.61 -0.27
N SER A 17 8.22 11.95 0.98
CA SER A 17 8.67 11.00 2.01
C SER A 17 7.67 9.86 2.24
N GLY A 18 6.38 10.17 2.36
CA GLY A 18 5.34 9.16 2.56
C GLY A 18 5.24 8.20 1.37
N THR A 19 5.23 8.70 0.14
CA THR A 19 5.22 7.85 -1.07
C THR A 19 6.49 7.02 -1.19
N PHE A 20 7.65 7.59 -0.87
CA PHE A 20 8.93 6.89 -0.91
C PHE A 20 9.01 5.79 0.15
N ALA A 21 8.58 6.06 1.39
CA ALA A 21 8.50 5.06 2.45
C ALA A 21 7.59 3.89 2.04
N ASN A 22 6.42 4.18 1.47
CA ASN A 22 5.55 3.15 0.91
C ASN A 22 6.25 2.36 -0.23
N ALA A 23 6.95 3.02 -1.15
CA ALA A 23 7.67 2.33 -2.22
C ALA A 23 8.77 1.40 -1.69
N VAL A 24 9.52 1.83 -0.67
CA VAL A 24 10.56 1.01 -0.01
C VAL A 24 9.93 -0.19 0.71
N LEU A 25 8.86 0.03 1.48
CA LEU A 25 8.12 -1.05 2.15
C LEU A 25 7.51 -2.03 1.14
N ALA A 26 7.01 -1.52 0.02
CA ALA A 26 6.48 -2.33 -1.07
C ALA A 26 7.56 -3.23 -1.67
N LEU A 27 8.73 -2.66 -1.99
CA LEU A 27 9.87 -3.40 -2.52
C LEU A 27 10.39 -4.45 -1.52
N GLY A 28 10.54 -4.07 -0.25
CA GLY A 28 10.94 -4.99 0.82
C GLY A 28 9.96 -6.14 0.98
N GLY A 29 8.66 -5.85 1.04
CA GLY A 29 7.60 -6.85 1.07
C GLY A 29 7.64 -7.77 -0.14
N TRP A 30 7.85 -7.22 -1.33
CA TRP A 30 7.95 -7.99 -2.56
C TRP A 30 9.16 -8.93 -2.55
N ILE A 31 10.33 -8.47 -2.13
CA ILE A 31 11.53 -9.31 -1.99
C ILE A 31 11.28 -10.45 -0.98
N VAL A 32 10.69 -10.15 0.18
CA VAL A 32 10.35 -11.15 1.19
C VAL A 32 9.38 -12.18 0.62
N PHE A 33 8.33 -11.74 -0.10
CA PHE A 33 7.39 -12.62 -0.77
C PHE A 33 8.08 -13.53 -1.78
N ARG A 34 8.88 -12.97 -2.70
CA ARG A 34 9.56 -13.73 -3.76
C ARG A 34 10.52 -14.78 -3.21
N ARG A 35 11.16 -14.53 -2.06
CA ARG A 35 12.06 -15.47 -1.39
C ARG A 35 11.34 -16.53 -0.56
N SER A 36 10.11 -16.26 -0.15
CA SER A 36 9.38 -17.09 0.81
C SER A 36 8.25 -17.92 0.18
N VAL A 37 7.78 -17.53 -1.00
CA VAL A 37 6.69 -18.23 -1.68
C VAL A 37 7.11 -19.69 -1.97
N GLY A 38 6.27 -20.64 -1.56
CA GLY A 38 6.54 -22.08 -1.66
C GLY A 38 7.37 -22.69 -0.53
N THR A 39 7.95 -21.89 0.38
CA THR A 39 8.80 -22.42 1.48
C THR A 39 8.35 -21.95 2.86
N ARG A 40 7.98 -20.68 3.03
CA ARG A 40 7.65 -20.06 4.32
C ARG A 40 6.32 -19.30 4.22
N ALA A 41 5.24 -19.99 4.54
CA ALA A 41 3.86 -19.52 4.37
C ALA A 41 3.59 -18.13 4.97
N THR A 42 3.89 -17.97 6.26
CA THR A 42 3.69 -16.72 6.99
C THR A 42 4.51 -15.57 6.40
N ALA A 43 5.80 -15.81 6.11
CA ALA A 43 6.66 -14.79 5.55
C ALA A 43 6.21 -14.38 4.14
N ALA A 44 5.75 -15.33 3.32
CA ALA A 44 5.17 -15.05 2.02
C ALA A 44 3.90 -14.20 2.15
N LEU A 45 2.99 -14.53 3.07
CA LEU A 45 1.78 -13.73 3.30
C LEU A 45 2.11 -12.32 3.77
N VAL A 46 2.96 -12.19 4.79
CA VAL A 46 3.35 -10.88 5.36
C VAL A 46 4.04 -10.04 4.30
N GLY A 47 5.00 -10.61 3.58
CA GLY A 47 5.69 -9.93 2.48
C GLY A 47 4.72 -9.46 1.40
N TRP A 48 3.76 -10.31 1.02
CA TRP A 48 2.74 -9.95 0.05
C TRP A 48 1.80 -8.84 0.53
N ALA A 49 1.37 -8.89 1.79
CA ALA A 49 0.51 -7.86 2.37
C ALA A 49 1.22 -6.50 2.39
N PHE A 50 2.49 -6.47 2.83
CA PHE A 50 3.32 -5.27 2.79
C PHE A 50 3.52 -4.76 1.36
N PHE A 51 3.83 -5.65 0.42
CA PHE A 51 3.92 -5.32 -1.00
C PHE A 51 2.63 -4.66 -1.50
N ALA A 52 1.51 -5.37 -1.43
CA ALA A 52 0.26 -4.96 -2.03
C ALA A 52 -0.25 -3.65 -1.42
N VAL A 53 -0.32 -3.56 -0.09
CA VAL A 53 -0.84 -2.36 0.59
C VAL A 53 0.01 -1.13 0.25
N ASN A 54 1.33 -1.20 0.43
CA ASN A 54 2.18 -0.03 0.24
C ASN A 54 2.34 0.33 -1.25
N ALA A 55 2.40 -0.66 -2.15
CA ALA A 55 2.48 -0.40 -3.59
C ALA A 55 1.23 0.33 -4.10
N TRP A 56 0.04 -0.13 -3.66
CA TRP A 56 -1.22 0.50 -4.04
C TRP A 56 -1.41 1.87 -3.41
N ILE A 57 -1.01 2.09 -2.14
CA ILE A 57 -0.99 3.43 -1.53
C ILE A 57 -0.11 4.37 -2.35
N ALA A 58 1.16 4.01 -2.58
CA ALA A 58 2.10 4.87 -3.33
C ALA A 58 1.57 5.19 -4.74
N THR A 59 1.05 4.19 -5.44
CA THR A 59 0.58 4.34 -6.82
C THR A 59 -0.70 5.15 -6.92
N MET A 60 -1.71 4.86 -6.09
CA MET A 60 -2.95 5.62 -6.11
C MET A 60 -2.74 7.05 -5.62
N TYR A 61 -1.77 7.29 -4.74
CA TYR A 61 -1.40 8.66 -4.35
C TYR A 61 -0.76 9.43 -5.53
N LEU A 62 0.10 8.75 -6.31
CA LEU A 62 0.68 9.31 -7.55
C LEU A 62 -0.36 9.59 -8.64
N ILE A 63 -1.51 8.89 -8.63
CA ILE A 63 -2.64 9.17 -9.53
C ILE A 63 -3.52 10.28 -8.96
N ALA A 64 -4.07 10.07 -7.77
CA ALA A 64 -5.13 10.89 -7.20
C ALA A 64 -4.63 12.31 -6.86
N SER A 65 -3.43 12.44 -6.30
CA SER A 65 -2.89 13.75 -5.93
C SER A 65 -2.83 14.73 -7.12
N PRO A 66 -2.14 14.42 -8.24
CA PRO A 66 -2.10 15.33 -9.38
C PRO A 66 -3.45 15.50 -10.08
N THR A 67 -4.31 14.49 -10.09
CA THR A 67 -5.63 14.55 -10.74
C THR A 67 -6.60 15.47 -9.99
N PHE A 68 -6.62 15.39 -8.67
CA PHE A 68 -7.59 16.12 -7.84
C PHE A 68 -7.00 17.35 -7.15
N GLY A 69 -5.68 17.56 -7.24
CA GLY A 69 -5.01 18.72 -6.68
C GLY A 69 -4.92 18.71 -5.15
N PHE A 70 -4.83 17.55 -4.50
CA PHE A 70 -4.66 17.43 -3.04
C PHE A 70 -3.38 16.69 -2.67
N GLY A 71 -2.97 16.79 -1.41
CA GLY A 71 -1.88 15.98 -0.85
C GLY A 71 -0.49 16.55 -1.08
N ASP A 72 0.50 15.86 -0.51
CA ASP A 72 1.86 16.39 -0.35
C ASP A 72 2.61 16.54 -1.68
N TRP A 73 2.25 15.75 -2.70
CA TRP A 73 2.81 15.88 -4.04
C TRP A 73 2.50 17.23 -4.68
N MET A 74 1.41 17.89 -4.32
CA MET A 74 1.07 19.20 -4.88
C MET A 74 2.10 20.27 -4.50
N ALA A 75 2.68 20.16 -3.30
CA ALA A 75 3.76 21.05 -2.87
C ALA A 75 5.01 20.97 -3.77
N VAL A 76 5.19 19.86 -4.48
CA VAL A 76 6.27 19.63 -5.45
C VAL A 76 5.82 20.00 -6.86
N LEU A 77 4.68 19.47 -7.31
CA LEU A 77 4.22 19.61 -8.70
C LEU A 77 3.86 21.07 -9.05
N ASP A 78 3.41 21.87 -8.08
CA ASP A 78 3.03 23.26 -8.31
C ASP A 78 4.20 24.23 -8.39
N ARG A 79 5.43 23.74 -8.12
CA ARG A 79 6.66 24.51 -8.32
C ARG A 79 7.08 24.59 -9.78
N PHE A 80 6.53 23.75 -10.64
CA PHE A 80 6.83 23.78 -12.06
C PHE A 80 5.96 24.81 -12.78
N ALA A 81 6.59 25.68 -13.58
CA ALA A 81 5.88 26.66 -14.41
C ALA A 81 4.82 25.99 -15.32
N ALA A 82 5.12 24.79 -15.83
CA ALA A 82 4.20 23.96 -16.61
C ALA A 82 3.43 22.96 -15.72
N ARG A 83 2.73 23.45 -14.69
CA ARG A 83 2.02 22.61 -13.70
C ARG A 83 1.05 21.59 -14.31
N GLY A 84 0.30 21.99 -15.34
CA GLY A 84 -0.70 21.14 -15.98
C GLY A 84 -0.07 19.89 -16.62
N PRO A 85 0.86 20.06 -17.58
CA PRO A 85 1.60 18.95 -18.17
C PRO A 85 2.30 18.05 -17.15
N VAL A 86 2.96 18.62 -16.14
CA VAL A 86 3.68 17.84 -15.11
C VAL A 86 2.73 16.99 -14.26
N ARG A 87 1.58 17.56 -13.83
CA ARG A 87 0.54 16.80 -13.13
C ARG A 87 -0.04 15.69 -14.01
N ALA A 88 -0.31 15.97 -15.29
CA ALA A 88 -0.80 14.96 -16.23
C ALA A 88 0.20 13.82 -16.43
N SER A 89 1.49 14.12 -16.60
CA SER A 89 2.55 13.11 -16.71
C SER A 89 2.66 12.25 -15.44
N ALA A 90 2.54 12.84 -14.25
CA ALA A 90 2.54 12.10 -13.00
C ALA A 90 1.35 11.14 -12.90
N ALA A 91 0.14 11.61 -13.22
CA ALA A 91 -1.07 10.78 -13.21
C ALA A 91 -0.97 9.62 -14.23
N ILE A 92 -0.51 9.89 -15.45
CA ILE A 92 -0.31 8.86 -16.49
C ILE A 92 0.74 7.83 -16.06
N THR A 93 1.83 8.28 -15.44
CA THR A 93 2.87 7.39 -14.89
C THR A 93 2.28 6.50 -13.79
N GLY A 94 1.48 7.08 -12.90
CA GLY A 94 0.75 6.33 -11.88
C GLY A 94 -0.19 5.28 -12.48
N LEU A 95 -0.95 5.62 -13.53
CA LEU A 95 -1.83 4.68 -14.23
C LEU A 95 -1.06 3.53 -14.89
N PHE A 96 0.10 3.82 -15.50
CA PHE A 96 0.98 2.80 -16.05
C PHE A 96 1.48 1.84 -14.97
N ILE A 97 1.97 2.37 -13.84
CA ILE A 97 2.40 1.57 -12.68
C ILE A 97 1.23 0.75 -12.12
N ALA A 98 0.03 1.32 -12.03
CA ALA A 98 -1.16 0.62 -11.58
C ALA A 98 -1.49 -0.58 -12.48
N GLY A 99 -1.30 -0.47 -13.79
CA GLY A 99 -1.44 -1.59 -14.73
C GLY A 99 -0.45 -2.72 -14.45
N LEU A 100 0.83 -2.40 -14.17
CA LEU A 100 1.84 -3.39 -13.80
C LEU A 100 1.55 -4.03 -12.44
N LEU A 101 1.20 -3.22 -11.44
CA LEU A 101 0.86 -3.69 -10.10
C LEU A 101 -0.39 -4.55 -10.10
N TRP A 102 -1.36 -4.24 -10.94
CA TRP A 102 -2.56 -5.05 -11.11
C TRP A 102 -2.22 -6.48 -11.55
N GLN A 103 -1.31 -6.63 -12.52
CA GLN A 103 -0.84 -7.94 -12.98
C GLN A 103 -0.05 -8.68 -11.89
N GLU A 104 0.89 -8.00 -11.23
CA GLU A 104 1.72 -8.62 -10.19
C GLU A 104 0.90 -8.98 -8.96
N THR A 105 -0.02 -8.12 -8.50
CA THR A 105 -0.91 -8.38 -7.36
C THR A 105 -1.75 -9.63 -7.59
N GLY A 106 -2.36 -9.76 -8.77
CA GLY A 106 -3.15 -10.94 -9.11
C GLY A 106 -2.32 -12.22 -9.19
N THR A 107 -1.15 -12.15 -9.84
CA THR A 107 -0.26 -13.31 -10.04
C THR A 107 0.35 -13.79 -8.72
N SER A 108 0.79 -12.85 -7.88
CA SER A 108 1.34 -13.15 -6.56
C SER A 108 0.27 -13.67 -5.59
N LEU A 109 -0.95 -13.12 -5.63
CA LEU A 109 -2.09 -13.62 -4.86
C LEU A 109 -2.46 -15.05 -5.27
N ALA A 110 -2.46 -15.36 -6.56
CA ALA A 110 -2.73 -16.70 -7.05
C ALA A 110 -1.71 -17.72 -6.53
N ARG A 111 -0.43 -17.34 -6.43
CA ARG A 111 0.62 -18.17 -5.81
C ARG A 111 0.41 -18.39 -4.31
N LEU A 112 -0.16 -17.43 -3.59
CA LEU A 112 -0.48 -17.61 -2.16
C LEU A 112 -1.65 -18.57 -1.96
N VAL A 113 -2.66 -18.45 -2.79
CA VAL A 113 -3.89 -19.26 -2.68
C VAL A 113 -3.66 -20.70 -3.12
N GLY A 114 -2.73 -20.94 -4.05
CA GLY A 114 -2.37 -22.27 -4.54
C GLY A 114 -3.46 -22.95 -5.35
N ASN A 115 -3.40 -24.28 -5.46
CA ASN A 115 -4.30 -25.09 -6.26
C ASN A 115 -5.71 -25.27 -5.65
N GLY A 116 -6.65 -25.74 -6.46
CA GLY A 116 -8.03 -26.05 -6.06
C GLY A 116 -9.03 -25.65 -7.12
N SER A 117 -10.32 -25.90 -6.84
CA SER A 117 -11.42 -25.44 -7.68
C SER A 117 -11.39 -23.91 -7.83
N VAL A 118 -11.90 -23.39 -8.95
CA VAL A 118 -11.98 -21.93 -9.19
C VAL A 118 -12.73 -21.24 -8.05
N GLU A 119 -13.79 -21.88 -7.54
CA GLU A 119 -14.60 -21.39 -6.43
C GLU A 119 -13.78 -21.30 -5.12
N ASP A 120 -13.08 -22.38 -4.74
CA ASP A 120 -12.27 -22.40 -3.51
C ASP A 120 -11.12 -21.40 -3.55
N ARG A 121 -10.46 -21.28 -4.71
CA ARG A 121 -9.40 -20.30 -4.89
C ARG A 121 -9.94 -18.87 -4.77
N THR A 122 -11.04 -18.57 -5.43
CA THR A 122 -11.66 -17.24 -5.40
C THR A 122 -12.14 -16.89 -3.99
N ARG A 123 -12.75 -17.85 -3.28
CA ARG A 123 -13.19 -17.69 -1.89
C ARG A 123 -12.02 -17.38 -0.96
N ARG A 124 -10.94 -18.17 -1.02
CA ARG A 124 -9.73 -17.95 -0.21
C ARG A 124 -9.08 -16.61 -0.51
N ALA A 125 -8.94 -16.27 -1.80
CA ALA A 125 -8.42 -14.98 -2.24
C ALA A 125 -9.26 -13.82 -1.67
N ALA A 126 -10.59 -13.91 -1.76
CA ALA A 126 -11.50 -12.88 -1.30
C ALA A 126 -11.46 -12.70 0.22
N VAL A 127 -11.36 -13.79 1.00
CA VAL A 127 -11.20 -13.69 2.45
C VAL A 127 -9.88 -13.02 2.79
N LEU A 128 -8.78 -13.45 2.16
CA LEU A 128 -7.44 -12.93 2.42
C LEU A 128 -7.34 -11.42 2.13
N THR A 129 -7.80 -11.00 0.96
CA THR A 129 -7.74 -9.59 0.53
C THR A 129 -8.63 -8.72 1.41
N LYS A 130 -9.83 -9.18 1.79
CA LYS A 130 -10.71 -8.47 2.72
C LYS A 130 -10.08 -8.28 4.09
N VAL A 131 -9.49 -9.33 4.67
CA VAL A 131 -8.85 -9.26 5.98
C VAL A 131 -7.69 -8.26 5.95
N ILE A 132 -6.84 -8.31 4.93
CA ILE A 132 -5.70 -7.39 4.79
C ILE A 132 -6.18 -5.94 4.60
N TRP A 133 -7.18 -5.72 3.75
CA TRP A 133 -7.75 -4.40 3.48
C TRP A 133 -8.43 -3.80 4.72
N LEU A 134 -9.20 -4.60 5.47
CA LEU A 134 -9.81 -4.14 6.72
C LEU A 134 -8.75 -3.86 7.80
N ALA A 135 -7.77 -4.76 7.96
CA ALA A 135 -6.71 -4.59 8.94
C ALA A 135 -5.89 -3.33 8.68
N SER A 136 -5.52 -3.06 7.42
CA SER A 136 -4.80 -1.83 7.07
C SER A 136 -5.63 -0.58 7.36
N GLY A 137 -6.93 -0.59 7.04
CA GLY A 137 -7.85 0.50 7.38
C GLY A 137 -7.97 0.74 8.88
N VAL A 138 -8.13 -0.31 9.68
CA VAL A 138 -8.20 -0.21 11.16
C VAL A 138 -6.91 0.38 11.72
N ILE A 139 -5.75 -0.07 11.25
CA ILE A 139 -4.45 0.47 11.67
C ILE A 139 -4.34 1.96 11.29
N ALA A 140 -4.76 2.33 10.07
CA ALA A 140 -4.70 3.71 9.62
C ALA A 140 -5.66 4.63 10.37
N ILE A 141 -6.87 4.16 10.69
CA ILE A 141 -7.82 4.88 11.54
C ILE A 141 -7.22 5.07 12.93
N ALA A 142 -6.71 3.99 13.53
CA ALA A 142 -6.10 4.04 14.85
C ALA A 142 -4.93 5.02 14.90
N GLY A 143 -4.06 5.04 13.88
CA GLY A 143 -3.00 6.04 13.74
C GLY A 143 -3.54 7.47 13.58
N GLY A 144 -4.59 7.63 12.77
CA GLY A 144 -5.25 8.91 12.53
C GLY A 144 -5.90 9.51 13.78
N LEU A 145 -6.35 8.70 14.74
CA LEU A 145 -6.92 9.20 16.00
C LEU A 145 -5.93 10.04 16.82
N TYR A 146 -4.64 9.80 16.67
CA TYR A 146 -3.58 10.53 17.38
C TYR A 146 -3.02 11.70 16.57
N ALA A 147 -3.51 11.93 15.34
CA ALA A 147 -2.98 12.96 14.46
C ALA A 147 -3.27 14.38 14.99
N PRO A 148 -2.34 15.34 14.82
CA PRO A 148 -2.53 16.75 15.23
C PRO A 148 -3.74 17.44 14.59
N ALA A 149 -4.25 16.91 13.48
CA ALA A 149 -5.40 17.44 12.75
C ALA A 149 -6.75 17.24 13.47
N GLY A 150 -6.75 16.59 14.64
CA GLY A 150 -7.95 16.22 15.41
C GLY A 150 -8.44 14.82 15.05
N TRP A 151 -8.89 14.08 16.07
CA TRP A 151 -9.18 12.64 15.98
C TRP A 151 -10.13 12.27 14.83
N ALA A 152 -11.22 13.02 14.64
CA ALA A 152 -12.22 12.72 13.62
C ALA A 152 -11.66 12.94 12.20
N ARG A 153 -10.93 14.03 12.00
CA ARG A 153 -10.31 14.37 10.71
C ARG A 153 -9.16 13.43 10.39
N GLY A 154 -8.32 13.11 11.36
CA GLY A 154 -7.22 12.16 11.21
C GLY A 154 -7.72 10.75 10.88
N ALA A 155 -8.76 10.28 11.58
CA ALA A 155 -9.42 9.01 11.26
C ALA A 155 -10.01 9.00 9.84
N ALA A 156 -10.71 10.06 9.43
CA ALA A 156 -11.28 10.17 8.09
C ALA A 156 -10.19 10.19 7.00
N ILE A 157 -9.09 10.91 7.21
CA ILE A 157 -7.94 10.93 6.30
C ILE A 157 -7.29 9.54 6.24
N GLY A 158 -6.99 8.93 7.39
CA GLY A 158 -6.37 7.60 7.45
C GLY A 158 -7.20 6.53 6.75
N MET A 159 -8.52 6.56 6.98
CA MET A 159 -9.48 5.69 6.30
C MET A 159 -9.51 5.94 4.79
N GLY A 160 -9.73 7.19 4.38
CA GLY A 160 -9.83 7.57 2.97
C GLY A 160 -8.56 7.26 2.19
N THR A 161 -7.40 7.60 2.73
CA THR A 161 -6.11 7.33 2.10
C THR A 161 -5.84 5.83 2.03
N THR A 162 -6.05 5.06 3.10
CA THR A 162 -5.67 3.65 3.12
C THR A 162 -6.70 2.78 2.40
N LEU A 163 -7.97 2.83 2.81
CA LEU A 163 -9.01 2.01 2.19
C LEU A 163 -9.28 2.44 0.75
N GLY A 164 -9.31 3.75 0.50
CA GLY A 164 -9.54 4.33 -0.81
C GLY A 164 -8.37 4.16 -1.78
N SER A 165 -7.14 3.93 -1.31
CA SER A 165 -6.00 3.61 -2.21
C SER A 165 -5.79 2.11 -2.39
N THR A 166 -6.21 1.28 -1.43
CA THR A 166 -5.95 -0.17 -1.45
C THR A 166 -7.14 -1.01 -1.91
N TRP A 167 -8.26 -0.39 -2.28
CA TRP A 167 -9.43 -1.09 -2.83
C TRP A 167 -9.12 -2.03 -4.02
N PRO A 168 -8.12 -1.80 -4.90
CA PRO A 168 -7.84 -2.73 -5.99
C PRO A 168 -7.41 -4.12 -5.48
N ILE A 169 -6.85 -4.21 -4.27
CA ILE A 169 -6.52 -5.48 -3.63
C ILE A 169 -7.78 -6.36 -3.47
N LEU A 170 -8.93 -5.77 -3.17
CA LEU A 170 -10.21 -6.50 -3.08
C LEU A 170 -10.60 -7.12 -4.42
N LEU A 171 -10.38 -6.39 -5.52
CA LEU A 171 -10.70 -6.87 -6.86
C LEU A 171 -9.71 -7.93 -7.36
N ALA A 172 -8.46 -7.93 -6.88
CA ALA A 172 -7.45 -8.90 -7.28
C ALA A 172 -7.88 -10.36 -7.04
N ALA A 173 -8.78 -10.59 -6.07
CA ALA A 173 -9.35 -11.92 -5.82
C ALA A 173 -10.06 -12.52 -7.06
N ARG A 174 -10.65 -11.69 -7.92
CA ARG A 174 -11.34 -12.14 -9.14
C ARG A 174 -10.37 -12.70 -10.19
N ARG A 175 -9.12 -12.22 -10.21
CA ARG A 175 -8.09 -12.69 -11.15
C ARG A 175 -7.57 -14.08 -10.83
N VAL A 176 -7.66 -14.52 -9.57
CA VAL A 176 -7.14 -15.82 -9.13
C VAL A 176 -7.89 -16.97 -9.80
N GLY A 177 -9.14 -16.78 -10.22
CA GLY A 177 -9.94 -17.79 -10.92
C GLY A 177 -9.46 -18.11 -12.34
N GLU A 178 -8.68 -17.23 -12.96
CA GLU A 178 -8.38 -17.29 -14.41
C GLU A 178 -7.30 -18.31 -14.78
N LYS A 179 -6.31 -18.55 -13.90
CA LYS A 179 -5.19 -19.47 -14.19
C LYS A 179 -4.82 -20.31 -12.96
N PRO A 180 -4.87 -21.65 -13.06
CA PRO A 180 -4.34 -22.51 -12.00
C PRO A 180 -2.85 -22.27 -11.80
N VAL A 181 -2.42 -22.15 -10.54
CA VAL A 181 -1.01 -22.03 -10.19
C VAL A 181 -0.58 -23.29 -9.43
N PRO A 182 0.36 -24.09 -9.97
CA PRO A 182 0.83 -25.30 -9.32
C PRO A 182 1.33 -25.04 -7.90
N GLY A 183 0.89 -25.86 -6.95
CA GLY A 183 1.34 -25.84 -5.55
C GLY A 183 0.20 -26.13 -4.57
N THR A 184 0.54 -26.66 -3.39
CA THR A 184 -0.42 -26.78 -2.30
C THR A 184 -0.81 -25.38 -1.80
N PRO A 185 -2.09 -25.14 -1.49
CA PRO A 185 -2.52 -23.91 -0.82
C PRO A 185 -1.67 -23.61 0.41
N LEU A 186 -1.38 -22.34 0.65
CA LEU A 186 -0.71 -21.95 1.87
C LEU A 186 -1.65 -22.15 3.06
N GLU A 187 -1.42 -23.19 3.83
CA GLU A 187 -2.01 -23.35 5.15
C GLU A 187 -1.22 -22.48 6.13
N ILE A 188 -1.87 -21.43 6.62
CA ILE A 188 -1.28 -20.55 7.64
C ILE A 188 -1.93 -20.96 8.96
N PRO A 189 -1.25 -21.77 9.79
CA PRO A 189 -1.74 -22.04 11.12
C PRO A 189 -1.88 -20.71 11.87
N ARG A 190 -2.95 -20.55 12.65
CA ARG A 190 -3.08 -19.40 13.54
C ARG A 190 -1.86 -19.36 14.45
N SER A 191 -1.04 -18.32 14.29
CA SER A 191 0.17 -18.12 15.10
C SER A 191 -0.04 -16.92 16.02
N PRO A 192 -0.22 -17.14 17.34
CA PRO A 192 -0.29 -16.06 18.32
C PRO A 192 0.92 -15.12 18.24
N GLY A 193 2.11 -15.66 17.96
CA GLY A 193 3.33 -14.85 17.81
C GLY A 193 3.25 -13.85 16.66
N VAL A 194 2.64 -14.22 15.53
CA VAL A 194 2.45 -13.30 14.38
C VAL A 194 1.42 -12.22 14.72
N ILE A 195 0.36 -12.57 15.45
CA ILE A 195 -0.65 -11.62 15.90
C ILE A 195 -0.04 -10.61 16.86
N VAL A 196 0.71 -11.09 17.86
CA VAL A 196 1.40 -10.23 18.85
C VAL A 196 2.44 -9.35 18.16
N ALA A 197 3.29 -9.91 17.29
CA ALA A 197 4.27 -9.12 16.56
C ALA A 197 3.62 -8.05 15.67
N GLY A 198 2.52 -8.39 15.00
CA GLY A 198 1.72 -7.44 14.22
C GLY A 198 1.11 -6.34 15.08
N ALA A 199 0.56 -6.68 16.24
CA ALA A 199 0.00 -5.72 17.19
C ALA A 199 1.07 -4.78 17.76
N ILE A 200 2.24 -5.30 18.13
CA ILE A 200 3.38 -4.50 18.60
C ILE A 200 3.87 -3.56 17.49
N ALA A 201 4.06 -4.07 16.28
CA ALA A 201 4.50 -3.25 15.14
C ALA A 201 3.50 -2.14 14.82
N ALA A 202 2.20 -2.45 14.80
CA ALA A 202 1.14 -1.47 14.61
C ALA A 202 1.13 -0.42 15.73
N SER A 203 1.24 -0.85 16.99
CA SER A 203 1.27 0.05 18.15
C SER A 203 2.49 0.97 18.11
N GLY A 204 3.66 0.45 17.78
CA GLY A 204 4.89 1.24 17.62
C GLY A 204 4.77 2.26 16.50
N PHE A 205 4.20 1.88 15.35
CA PHE A 205 3.95 2.79 14.24
C PHE A 205 2.99 3.92 14.64
N ILE A 206 1.89 3.59 15.33
CA ILE A 206 0.91 4.56 15.83
C ILE A 206 1.55 5.50 16.85
N ALA A 207 2.33 4.97 17.80
CA ALA A 207 2.97 5.77 18.84
C ALA A 207 4.03 6.73 18.28
N LEU A 208 4.80 6.28 17.28
CA LEU A 208 5.89 7.07 16.69
C LEU A 208 5.37 8.16 15.73
N LEU A 209 4.38 7.83 14.89
CA LEU A 209 3.92 8.70 13.81
C LEU A 209 2.62 9.44 14.13
N GLY A 210 1.83 8.95 15.07
CA GLY A 210 0.57 9.55 15.51
C GLY A 210 0.73 11.01 15.96
N PRO A 211 1.64 11.33 16.90
CA PRO A 211 1.86 12.70 17.37
C PRO A 211 2.34 13.68 16.30
N GLY A 212 2.76 13.18 15.12
CA GLY A 212 3.48 13.91 14.09
C GLY A 212 4.95 14.08 14.46
N LEU A 213 5.85 13.83 13.50
CA LEU A 213 7.26 14.20 13.65
C LEU A 213 7.34 15.74 13.64
N ARG A 214 7.58 16.33 14.81
CA ARG A 214 7.98 17.72 14.93
C ARG A 214 9.48 17.77 14.58
N ILE A 215 9.77 18.40 13.45
CA ILE A 215 11.14 18.77 13.09
C ILE A 215 11.22 20.27 13.37
N ASP A 216 11.45 20.59 14.63
CA ASP A 216 11.88 21.91 15.11
C ASP A 216 13.35 22.17 14.75
#